data_AF-A0A950FR63-F1
#
_entry.id   AF-A0A950FR63-F1
#
_cell.length_a   1.000
_cell.length_b   1.000
_cell.length_c   1.000
_cell.angle_alpha   90.00
_cell.angle_beta   90.00
_cell.angle_gamma   90.00
#
_symmetry.space_group_name_H-M   'P 1'
#
loop_
_entity.id
_entity.type
_entity.pdbx_description
1 polymer ?
#
loop_
_entity_poly.entity_id
_entity_poly.type
_entity_poly.pdbx_seq_one_letter_code
_entity_poly.pdbx_strand_id
1 'polypeptide(L)'
;ALQVFGGMGYIEETGIAQQYRDVRIITIYEGTTGIQALDLIGRKLIRDMGASATKVLKQIGAFAKELGESENPEVKALAQPLAEATKALGDTAQWIGMSAMGDLHKAFANSVPFLNFFGVVAGGWQLFRGAKIAAEKLAAGDNDPFYAAKIRTATFYAHNVLSQAAWLKKQITEGSGDVMAGADEMFEVERRALATA
;
A
#
# COMPACT_ATOMS: atom_id res chain seq x y z
N ALA A 1 -16.20 -9.29 -0.48
CA ALA A 1 -17.31 -10.02 -1.14
C ALA A 1 -17.86 -11.11 -0.21
N LEU A 2 -17.09 -12.14 0.13
CA LEU A 2 -17.55 -13.26 0.97
C LEU A 2 -18.30 -12.84 2.23
N GLN A 3 -17.71 -11.97 3.06
CA GLN A 3 -18.34 -11.49 4.30
C GLN A 3 -19.68 -10.77 4.08
N VAL A 4 -19.86 -10.08 2.94
CA VAL A 4 -21.11 -9.35 2.63
C VAL A 4 -22.26 -10.33 2.43
N PHE A 5 -21.98 -11.55 1.96
CA PHE A 5 -22.97 -12.61 1.75
C PHE A 5 -23.14 -13.53 2.97
N GLY A 6 -22.42 -13.28 4.08
CA GLY A 6 -22.46 -14.11 5.28
C GLY A 6 -22.17 -15.59 4.97
N GLY A 7 -22.93 -16.51 5.58
CA GLY A 7 -22.80 -17.95 5.35
C GLY A 7 -23.01 -18.36 3.89
N MET A 8 -23.85 -17.64 3.14
CA MET A 8 -24.07 -17.93 1.72
C MET A 8 -22.82 -17.68 0.89
N GLY A 9 -21.94 -16.75 1.29
CA GLY A 9 -20.68 -16.51 0.59
C GLY A 9 -19.72 -17.71 0.61
N TYR A 10 -19.96 -18.69 1.48
CA TYR A 10 -19.21 -19.95 1.56
C TYR A 10 -19.79 -21.07 0.68
N ILE A 11 -20.99 -20.85 0.13
CA ILE A 11 -21.70 -21.81 -0.72
C ILE A 11 -21.27 -21.58 -2.18
N GLU A 12 -20.85 -22.66 -2.86
CA GLU A 12 -20.21 -22.61 -4.18
C GLU A 12 -21.11 -21.99 -5.26
N GLU A 13 -22.42 -22.15 -5.15
CA GLU A 13 -23.43 -21.61 -6.07
C GLU A 13 -23.44 -20.07 -6.13
N THR A 14 -22.88 -19.38 -5.12
CA THR A 14 -22.69 -17.93 -5.18
C THR A 14 -21.52 -17.49 -6.08
N GLY A 15 -20.62 -18.42 -6.44
CA GLY A 15 -19.39 -18.14 -7.18
C GLY A 15 -18.30 -17.41 -6.37
N ILE A 16 -18.60 -16.90 -5.17
CA ILE A 16 -17.65 -16.13 -4.36
C ILE A 16 -16.56 -17.02 -3.77
N ALA A 17 -16.92 -18.24 -3.35
CA ALA A 17 -15.97 -19.22 -2.84
C ALA A 17 -14.91 -19.57 -3.89
N GLN A 18 -15.32 -19.76 -5.15
CA GLN A 18 -14.40 -19.96 -6.26
C GLN A 18 -13.46 -18.78 -6.44
N GLN A 19 -13.97 -17.55 -6.54
CA GLN A 19 -13.11 -16.37 -6.66
C GLN A 19 -12.11 -16.27 -5.51
N TYR A 20 -12.54 -16.55 -4.27
CA TYR A 20 -11.65 -16.55 -3.12
C TYR A 20 -10.51 -17.56 -3.26
N ARG A 21 -10.79 -18.78 -3.75
CA ARG A 21 -9.76 -19.80 -4.01
C ARG A 21 -8.83 -19.36 -5.16
N ASP A 22 -9.39 -18.89 -6.25
CA ASP A 22 -8.64 -18.54 -7.47
C ASP A 22 -7.66 -17.39 -7.21
N VAL A 23 -8.04 -16.38 -6.41
CA VAL A 23 -7.11 -15.28 -6.09
C VAL A 23 -6.00 -15.66 -5.11
N ARG A 24 -6.02 -16.84 -4.46
CA ARG A 24 -4.93 -17.21 -3.54
C ARG A 24 -3.62 -17.52 -4.25
N ILE A 25 -3.68 -17.95 -5.51
CA ILE A 25 -2.46 -18.31 -6.26
C ILE A 25 -1.62 -17.09 -6.66
N ILE A 26 -2.25 -15.90 -6.78
CA ILE A 26 -1.61 -14.69 -7.31
C ILE A 26 -0.50 -14.15 -6.41
N THR A 27 -0.49 -14.52 -5.13
CA THR A 27 0.56 -14.12 -4.16
C THR A 27 1.71 -15.11 -4.08
N ILE A 28 1.65 -16.21 -4.86
CA ILE A 28 2.57 -17.35 -4.79
C ILE A 28 3.27 -17.58 -6.13
N TYR A 29 2.50 -17.68 -7.21
CA TYR A 29 3.03 -17.94 -8.55
C TYR A 29 3.72 -16.70 -9.14
N GLU A 30 4.72 -16.91 -10.02
CA GLU A 30 5.62 -15.87 -10.57
C GLU A 30 6.38 -15.04 -9.51
N GLY A 31 6.69 -15.67 -8.38
CA GLY A 31 7.41 -15.07 -7.28
C GLY A 31 6.47 -14.62 -6.18
N THR A 32 6.72 -15.15 -4.98
CA THR A 32 5.88 -14.86 -3.81
C THR A 32 5.92 -13.38 -3.45
N THR A 33 4.92 -12.90 -2.70
CA THR A 33 4.90 -11.50 -2.20
C THR A 33 6.20 -11.10 -1.52
N GLY A 34 6.83 -12.02 -0.76
CA GLY A 34 8.13 -11.78 -0.13
C GLY A 34 9.26 -11.58 -1.16
N ILE A 35 9.33 -12.42 -2.20
CA ILE A 35 10.32 -12.27 -3.27
C ILE A 35 10.13 -10.96 -4.04
N GLN A 36 8.88 -10.58 -4.33
CA GLN A 36 8.59 -9.30 -4.98
C GLN A 36 8.97 -8.10 -4.10
N ALA A 37 8.73 -8.19 -2.79
CA ALA A 37 9.12 -7.16 -1.84
C ALA A 37 10.65 -7.01 -1.72
N LEU A 38 11.38 -8.13 -1.74
CA LEU A 38 12.84 -8.13 -1.77
C LEU A 38 13.40 -7.59 -3.09
N ASP A 39 12.76 -7.86 -4.24
CA ASP A 39 13.11 -7.22 -5.51
C ASP A 39 12.98 -5.70 -5.44
N LEU A 40 11.84 -5.22 -4.92
CA LEU A 40 11.56 -3.79 -4.77
C LEU A 40 12.65 -3.09 -3.93
N ILE A 41 12.98 -3.63 -2.76
CA ILE A 41 14.01 -3.03 -1.91
C ILE A 41 15.40 -3.22 -2.50
N GLY A 42 15.79 -4.45 -2.85
CA GLY A 42 17.15 -4.75 -3.27
C GLY A 42 17.49 -4.17 -4.63
N ARG A 43 16.70 -4.51 -5.66
CA ARG A 43 17.03 -4.19 -7.05
C ARG A 43 16.46 -2.86 -7.53
N LYS A 44 15.30 -2.41 -7.01
CA LYS A 44 14.62 -1.18 -7.48
C LYS A 44 14.85 0.03 -6.58
N LEU A 45 15.27 -0.17 -5.34
CA LEU A 45 15.59 0.91 -4.40
C LEU A 45 17.09 1.00 -4.13
N ILE A 46 17.71 -0.01 -3.53
CA ILE A 46 19.12 0.04 -3.11
C ILE A 46 20.05 0.08 -4.32
N ARG A 47 19.95 -0.90 -5.23
CA ARG A 47 20.85 -1.00 -6.39
C ARG A 47 20.74 0.19 -7.35
N ASP A 48 19.55 0.77 -7.47
CA ASP A 48 19.28 1.95 -8.32
C ASP A 48 19.52 3.28 -7.57
N MET A 49 20.10 3.22 -6.35
CA MET A 49 20.35 4.39 -5.50
C MET A 49 19.11 5.29 -5.31
N GLY A 50 17.92 4.68 -5.32
CA GLY A 50 16.63 5.35 -5.20
C GLY A 50 16.24 6.26 -6.38
N ALA A 51 16.91 6.19 -7.53
CA ALA A 51 16.63 7.05 -8.67
C ALA A 51 15.19 6.89 -9.19
N SER A 52 14.75 5.64 -9.41
CA SER A 52 13.39 5.33 -9.86
C SER A 52 12.33 5.74 -8.82
N ALA A 53 12.55 5.44 -7.55
CA ALA A 53 11.64 5.83 -6.47
C ALA A 53 11.50 7.35 -6.38
N THR A 54 12.62 8.08 -6.43
CA THR A 54 12.64 9.55 -6.44
C THR A 54 11.83 10.12 -7.60
N LYS A 55 11.95 9.55 -8.80
CA LYS A 55 11.18 9.99 -9.97
C LYS A 55 9.67 9.85 -9.74
N VAL A 56 9.23 8.70 -9.24
CA VAL A 56 7.81 8.46 -8.96
C VAL A 56 7.30 9.38 -7.85
N LEU A 57 8.03 9.52 -6.74
CA LEU A 57 7.65 10.40 -5.64
C LEU A 57 7.53 11.87 -6.08
N LYS A 58 8.39 12.34 -6.99
CA LYS A 58 8.27 13.68 -7.58
C LYS A 58 6.98 13.83 -8.40
N GLN A 59 6.60 12.81 -9.18
CA GLN A 59 5.35 12.84 -9.94
C GLN A 59 4.13 12.89 -9.03
N ILE A 60 4.11 12.08 -7.96
CA ILE A 60 3.01 12.06 -7.00
C ILE A 60 2.94 13.40 -6.25
N GLY A 61 4.08 13.93 -5.80
CA GLY A 61 4.15 15.22 -5.11
C GLY A 61 3.75 16.41 -5.99
N ALA A 62 4.10 16.39 -7.28
CA ALA A 62 3.62 17.39 -8.23
C ALA A 62 2.10 17.31 -8.39
N PHE A 63 1.56 16.10 -8.56
CA PHE A 63 0.12 15.89 -8.66
C PHE A 63 -0.64 16.30 -7.38
N ALA A 64 -0.05 16.08 -6.20
CA ALA A 64 -0.64 16.55 -4.94
C ALA A 64 -0.76 18.09 -4.90
N LYS A 65 0.18 18.83 -5.49
CA LYS A 65 0.08 20.28 -5.63
C LYS A 65 -1.05 20.68 -6.59
N GLU A 66 -1.15 20.01 -7.74
CA GLU A 66 -2.25 20.23 -8.70
C GLU A 66 -3.63 20.00 -8.06
N LEU A 67 -3.78 18.98 -7.20
CA LEU A 67 -5.01 18.78 -6.43
C LEU A 67 -5.33 20.00 -5.55
N GLY A 68 -4.32 20.60 -4.93
CA GLY A 68 -4.46 21.79 -4.08
C GLY A 68 -4.97 23.03 -4.80
N GLU A 69 -4.86 23.06 -6.13
CA GLU A 69 -5.32 24.14 -7.01
C GLU A 69 -6.75 23.91 -7.54
N SER A 70 -7.35 22.73 -7.27
CA SER A 70 -8.71 22.42 -7.69
C SER A 70 -9.75 23.38 -7.11
N GLU A 71 -10.71 23.81 -7.94
CA GLU A 71 -11.88 24.57 -7.51
C GLU A 71 -12.92 23.69 -6.79
N ASN A 72 -12.93 22.37 -7.06
CA ASN A 72 -13.75 21.44 -6.32
C ASN A 72 -13.16 21.20 -4.91
N PRO A 73 -13.89 21.52 -3.81
CA PRO A 73 -13.36 21.41 -2.46
C PRO A 73 -13.02 19.99 -2.01
N GLU A 74 -13.78 18.98 -2.45
CA GLU A 74 -13.53 17.58 -2.09
C GLU A 74 -12.25 17.07 -2.74
N VAL A 75 -12.00 17.42 -4.00
CA VAL A 75 -10.75 17.10 -4.70
C VAL A 75 -9.57 17.87 -4.09
N LYS A 76 -9.77 19.15 -3.75
CA LYS A 76 -8.75 19.96 -3.09
C LYS A 76 -8.31 19.38 -1.75
N ALA A 77 -9.25 18.84 -0.98
CA ALA A 77 -8.97 18.21 0.30
C ALA A 77 -8.09 16.94 0.18
N LEU A 78 -8.02 16.30 -0.99
CA LEU A 78 -7.16 15.13 -1.23
C LEU A 78 -5.67 15.46 -1.32
N ALA A 79 -5.33 16.74 -1.53
CA ALA A 79 -3.95 17.20 -1.72
C ALA A 79 -3.05 16.90 -0.51
N GLN A 80 -3.50 17.30 0.69
CA GLN A 80 -2.70 17.17 1.91
C GLN A 80 -2.44 15.69 2.28
N PRO A 81 -3.45 14.80 2.37
CA PRO A 81 -3.20 13.38 2.65
C PRO A 81 -2.25 12.71 1.66
N LEU A 82 -2.36 13.04 0.36
CA LEU A 82 -1.45 12.49 -0.65
C LEU A 82 -0.01 13.00 -0.45
N ALA A 83 0.16 14.30 -0.18
CA ALA A 83 1.47 14.89 0.06
C ALA A 83 2.15 14.30 1.31
N GLU A 84 1.41 14.14 2.40
CA GLU A 84 1.90 13.56 3.65
C GLU A 84 2.30 12.08 3.46
N ALA A 85 1.45 11.28 2.81
CA ALA A 85 1.75 9.88 2.54
C ALA A 85 2.95 9.71 1.59
N THR A 86 3.06 10.58 0.58
CA THR A 86 4.21 10.59 -0.36
C THR A 86 5.50 10.93 0.36
N LYS A 87 5.49 11.96 1.23
CA LYS A 87 6.64 12.32 2.06
C LYS A 87 7.03 11.16 2.97
N ALA A 88 6.06 10.56 3.66
CA ALA A 88 6.30 9.43 4.55
C ALA A 88 6.91 8.23 3.81
N LEU A 89 6.45 7.93 2.59
CA LEU A 89 7.03 6.88 1.75
C LEU A 89 8.48 7.21 1.34
N GLY A 90 8.75 8.47 0.98
CA GLY A 90 10.10 8.94 0.67
C GLY A 90 11.07 8.83 1.85
N ASP A 91 10.65 9.31 3.02
CA ASP A 91 11.44 9.20 4.27
C ASP A 91 11.75 7.73 4.59
N THR A 92 10.76 6.85 4.39
CA THR A 92 10.92 5.41 4.64
C THR A 92 11.89 4.77 3.64
N ALA A 93 11.79 5.13 2.36
CA ALA A 93 12.72 4.66 1.33
C ALA A 93 14.16 5.10 1.64
N GLN A 94 14.36 6.34 2.10
CA GLN A 94 15.67 6.82 2.55
C GLN A 94 16.18 6.04 3.77
N TRP A 95 15.31 5.80 4.76
CA TRP A 95 15.66 5.00 5.94
C TRP A 95 16.09 3.57 5.57
N ILE A 96 15.41 2.92 4.63
CA ILE A 96 15.78 1.59 4.13
C ILE A 96 17.18 1.65 3.49
N GLY A 97 17.43 2.63 2.63
CA GLY A 97 18.75 2.81 1.99
C GLY A 97 19.87 3.04 3.01
N MET A 98 19.62 3.84 4.05
CA MET A 98 20.60 4.05 5.14
C MET A 98 20.81 2.79 5.96
N SER A 99 19.74 2.06 6.28
CA SER A 99 19.82 0.81 7.05
C SER A 99 20.62 -0.25 6.31
N ALA A 100 20.46 -0.34 4.99
CA ALA A 100 21.18 -1.31 4.15
C ALA A 100 22.70 -1.12 4.12
N MET A 101 23.19 0.09 4.41
CA MET A 101 24.63 0.36 4.52
C MET A 101 25.25 -0.21 5.81
N GLY A 102 24.45 -0.40 6.86
CA GLY A 102 24.91 -0.94 8.15
C GLY A 102 24.51 -2.41 8.35
N ASP A 103 23.22 -2.70 8.20
CA ASP A 103 22.65 -4.04 8.36
C ASP A 103 21.60 -4.29 7.27
N LEU A 104 21.99 -5.12 6.30
CA LEU A 104 21.15 -5.49 5.17
C LEU A 104 19.92 -6.30 5.61
N HIS A 105 20.02 -7.11 6.67
CA HIS A 105 18.88 -7.88 7.17
C HIS A 105 17.82 -6.95 7.77
N LYS A 106 18.24 -5.94 8.52
CA LYS A 106 17.34 -4.91 9.04
C LYS A 106 16.61 -4.15 7.92
N ALA A 107 17.28 -3.88 6.79
CA ALA A 107 16.64 -3.25 5.63
C ALA A 107 15.59 -4.15 4.96
N PHE A 108 15.75 -5.48 5.02
CA PHE A 108 14.84 -6.45 4.41
C PHE A 108 13.73 -6.97 5.34
N ALA A 109 13.89 -6.84 6.66
CA ALA A 109 12.99 -7.39 7.68
C ALA A 109 11.51 -7.03 7.47
N ASN A 110 11.23 -5.76 7.14
CA ASN A 110 9.88 -5.27 6.82
C ASN A 110 9.69 -4.96 5.33
N SER A 111 10.24 -5.80 4.46
CA SER A 111 10.11 -5.65 3.00
C SER A 111 8.66 -5.67 2.51
N VAL A 112 7.84 -6.64 2.96
CA VAL A 112 6.43 -6.75 2.57
C VAL A 112 5.60 -5.54 3.03
N PRO A 113 5.72 -5.04 4.27
CA PRO A 113 5.15 -3.76 4.66
C PRO A 113 5.54 -2.59 3.76
N PHE A 114 6.80 -2.49 3.33
CA PHE A 114 7.22 -1.43 2.40
C PHE A 114 6.57 -1.57 1.01
N LEU A 115 6.46 -2.79 0.49
CA LEU A 115 5.73 -3.08 -0.74
C LEU A 115 4.26 -2.63 -0.64
N ASN A 116 3.59 -2.96 0.47
CA ASN A 116 2.21 -2.53 0.73
C ASN A 116 2.09 -1.01 0.85
N PHE A 117 3.04 -0.37 1.53
CA PHE A 117 3.05 1.09 1.68
C PHE A 117 3.15 1.78 0.31
N PHE A 118 4.06 1.32 -0.55
CA PHE A 118 4.15 1.81 -1.92
C PHE A 118 2.80 1.63 -2.67
N GLY A 119 2.17 0.46 -2.53
CA GLY A 119 0.87 0.15 -3.12
C GLY A 119 -0.26 1.07 -2.64
N VAL A 120 -0.32 1.38 -1.35
CA VAL A 120 -1.33 2.28 -0.76
C VAL A 120 -1.19 3.70 -1.32
N VAL A 121 0.04 4.22 -1.39
CA VAL A 121 0.30 5.55 -1.95
C VAL A 121 0.00 5.59 -3.46
N ALA A 122 0.43 4.57 -4.20
CA ALA A 122 0.17 4.48 -5.64
C ALA A 122 -1.34 4.33 -5.96
N GLY A 123 -2.07 3.57 -5.15
CA GLY A 123 -3.52 3.41 -5.26
C GLY A 123 -4.25 4.73 -5.02
N GLY A 124 -3.89 5.45 -3.96
CA GLY A 124 -4.40 6.80 -3.69
C GLY A 124 -4.13 7.74 -4.86
N TRP A 125 -2.89 7.76 -5.37
CA TRP A 125 -2.51 8.57 -6.53
C TRP A 125 -3.42 8.34 -7.74
N GLN A 126 -3.66 7.09 -8.14
CA GLN A 126 -4.50 6.82 -9.32
C GLN A 126 -5.99 7.11 -9.07
N LEU A 127 -6.51 6.82 -7.88
CA LEU A 127 -7.90 7.14 -7.54
C LEU A 127 -8.14 8.65 -7.54
N PHE A 128 -7.18 9.43 -7.05
CA PHE A 128 -7.33 10.88 -6.94
C PHE A 128 -7.21 11.56 -8.31
N ARG A 129 -6.41 10.99 -9.25
CA ARG A 129 -6.44 11.37 -10.67
C ARG A 129 -7.83 11.19 -11.28
N GLY A 130 -8.48 10.06 -10.97
CA GLY A 130 -9.86 9.80 -11.38
C GLY A 130 -10.85 10.82 -10.80
N ALA A 131 -10.69 11.19 -9.52
CA ALA A 131 -11.54 12.19 -8.88
C ALA A 131 -11.37 13.59 -9.46
N LYS A 132 -10.13 14.01 -9.77
CA LYS A 132 -9.88 15.30 -10.46
C LYS A 132 -10.59 15.37 -11.80
N ILE A 133 -10.44 14.33 -12.65
CA ILE A 133 -11.11 14.25 -13.96
C ILE A 133 -12.64 14.24 -13.79
N ALA A 134 -13.14 13.50 -12.79
CA ALA A 134 -14.57 13.46 -12.50
C ALA A 134 -15.13 14.84 -12.11
N ALA A 135 -14.40 15.60 -11.30
CA ALA A 135 -14.79 16.96 -10.93
C ALA A 135 -14.79 17.91 -12.13
N GLU A 136 -13.81 17.81 -13.04
CA GLU A 136 -13.76 18.58 -14.29
C GLU A 136 -14.96 18.27 -15.20
N LYS A 137 -15.37 17.00 -15.29
CA LYS A 137 -16.55 16.59 -16.07
C LYS A 137 -17.85 17.14 -15.50
N LEU A 138 -18.02 17.06 -14.18
CA LEU A 138 -19.18 17.65 -13.49
C LEU A 138 -19.22 19.18 -13.68
N ALA A 139 -18.08 19.86 -13.58
CA ALA A 139 -17.99 21.31 -13.81
C ALA A 139 -18.33 21.69 -15.27
N ALA A 140 -18.05 20.81 -16.23
CA ALA A 140 -18.43 20.97 -17.63
C ALA A 140 -19.92 20.64 -17.92
N GLY A 141 -20.72 20.33 -16.90
CA GLY A 141 -22.16 20.08 -17.01
C GLY A 141 -22.55 18.62 -17.29
N ASP A 142 -21.60 17.68 -17.22
CA ASP A 142 -21.92 16.25 -17.23
C ASP A 142 -22.61 15.86 -15.92
N ASN A 143 -23.64 15.03 -16.00
CA ASN A 143 -24.46 14.63 -14.85
C ASN A 143 -24.47 13.11 -14.61
N ASP A 144 -23.53 12.36 -15.20
CA ASP A 144 -23.39 10.93 -14.91
C ASP A 144 -23.05 10.71 -13.41
N PRO A 145 -23.89 9.95 -12.65
CA PRO A 145 -23.63 9.63 -11.24
C PRO A 145 -22.27 8.96 -10.98
N PHE A 146 -21.69 8.33 -11.99
CA PHE A 146 -20.34 7.75 -11.93
C PHE A 146 -19.28 8.75 -11.47
N TYR A 147 -19.36 10.01 -11.91
CA TYR A 147 -18.35 11.02 -11.56
C TYR A 147 -18.43 11.41 -10.08
N ALA A 148 -19.63 11.62 -9.55
CA ALA A 148 -19.82 11.86 -8.12
C ALA A 148 -19.32 10.66 -7.28
N ALA A 149 -19.58 9.43 -7.75
CA ALA A 149 -19.09 8.22 -7.09
C ALA A 149 -17.55 8.11 -7.08
N LYS A 150 -16.87 8.58 -8.14
CA LYS A 150 -15.40 8.62 -8.20
C LYS A 150 -14.78 9.56 -7.17
N ILE A 151 -15.33 10.77 -7.03
CA ILE A 151 -14.88 11.73 -6.02
C ILE A 151 -15.09 11.12 -4.63
N ARG A 152 -16.29 10.58 -4.36
CA ARG A 152 -16.60 9.96 -3.07
C ARG A 152 -15.67 8.78 -2.73
N THR A 153 -15.37 7.93 -3.71
CA THR A 153 -14.46 6.78 -3.53
C THR A 153 -13.04 7.26 -3.20
N ALA A 154 -12.55 8.31 -3.86
CA ALA A 154 -11.25 8.90 -3.56
C ALA A 154 -11.21 9.49 -2.14
N THR A 155 -12.24 10.22 -1.72
CA THR A 155 -12.36 10.74 -0.35
C THR A 155 -12.37 9.61 0.68
N PHE A 156 -13.10 8.53 0.43
CA PHE A 156 -13.07 7.35 1.30
C PHE A 156 -11.66 6.76 1.40
N TYR A 157 -10.98 6.58 0.26
CA TYR A 157 -9.63 6.03 0.23
C TYR A 157 -8.64 6.91 1.00
N ALA A 158 -8.72 8.23 0.85
CA ALA A 158 -7.87 9.18 1.57
C ALA A 158 -7.94 8.99 3.09
N HIS A 159 -9.15 8.84 3.63
CA HIS A 159 -9.34 8.78 5.08
C HIS A 159 -9.16 7.35 5.65
N ASN A 160 -9.55 6.31 4.92
CA ASN A 160 -9.67 4.96 5.47
C ASN A 160 -8.55 4.00 5.02
N VAL A 161 -7.91 4.27 3.88
CA VAL A 161 -6.88 3.40 3.32
C VAL A 161 -5.53 4.10 3.31
N LEU A 162 -5.45 5.33 2.82
CA LEU A 162 -4.20 6.08 2.75
C LEU A 162 -3.66 6.46 4.14
N SER A 163 -4.54 6.57 5.15
CA SER A 163 -4.16 6.73 6.56
C SER A 163 -3.26 5.60 7.06
N GLN A 164 -3.22 4.46 6.37
CA GLN A 164 -2.31 3.37 6.67
C GLN A 164 -0.83 3.75 6.54
N ALA A 165 -0.52 4.76 5.73
CA ALA A 165 0.83 5.27 5.50
C ALA A 165 1.59 5.57 6.81
N ALA A 166 0.89 6.15 7.80
CA ALA A 166 1.51 6.54 9.07
C ALA A 166 1.98 5.33 9.88
N TRP A 167 1.14 4.29 10.02
CA TRP A 167 1.52 3.11 10.78
C TRP A 167 2.48 2.20 10.01
N LEU A 168 2.39 2.15 8.68
CA LEU A 168 3.34 1.40 7.85
C LEU A 168 4.75 2.00 7.97
N LYS A 169 4.89 3.33 7.90
CA LYS A 169 6.16 4.01 8.16
C LYS A 169 6.72 3.60 9.52
N LYS A 170 5.92 3.71 10.58
CA LYS A 170 6.32 3.35 11.94
C LYS A 170 6.76 1.89 12.04
N GLN A 171 5.96 0.96 11.52
CA GLN A 171 6.28 -0.47 11.52
C GLN A 171 7.64 -0.74 10.87
N ILE A 172 7.91 -0.12 9.73
CA ILE A 172 9.16 -0.34 8.99
C ILE A 172 10.35 0.26 9.74
N THR A 173 10.26 1.51 10.18
CA THR A 173 11.41 2.22 10.76
C THR A 173 11.74 1.80 12.18
N GLU A 174 10.74 1.37 12.96
CA GLU A 174 10.91 0.98 14.36
C GLU A 174 10.91 -0.55 14.52
N GLY A 175 9.99 -1.26 13.88
CA GLY A 175 9.79 -2.70 14.08
C GLY A 175 10.82 -3.61 13.39
N SER A 176 11.63 -3.09 12.46
CA SER A 176 12.63 -3.93 11.77
C SER A 176 13.74 -4.44 12.69
N GLY A 177 14.04 -3.72 13.78
CA GLY A 177 14.98 -4.21 14.79
C GLY A 177 14.41 -5.40 15.57
N ASP A 178 13.14 -5.32 15.95
CA ASP A 178 12.48 -6.36 16.74
C ASP A 178 12.35 -7.67 15.98
N VAL A 179 12.07 -7.61 14.67
CA VAL A 179 12.03 -8.80 13.79
C VAL A 179 13.38 -9.51 13.77
N MET A 180 14.49 -8.76 13.80
CA MET A 180 15.84 -9.32 13.74
C MET A 180 16.42 -9.69 15.12
N ALA A 181 15.74 -9.32 16.21
CA ALA A 181 16.22 -9.58 17.57
C ALA A 181 15.80 -10.95 18.13
N GLY A 182 14.84 -11.63 17.49
CA GLY A 182 14.40 -12.97 17.90
C GLY A 182 15.44 -14.03 17.57
N ALA A 183 15.81 -14.85 18.55
CA ALA A 183 16.64 -16.04 18.33
C ALA A 183 15.76 -17.21 17.86
N ASP A 184 16.31 -18.11 17.04
CA ASP A 184 15.56 -19.22 16.43
C ASP A 184 14.89 -20.11 17.49
N GLU A 185 15.52 -20.28 18.65
CA GLU A 185 15.02 -21.08 19.78
C GLU A 185 13.68 -20.55 20.32
N MET A 186 13.36 -19.26 20.12
CA MET A 186 12.08 -18.67 20.53
C MET A 186 10.90 -19.17 19.69
N PHE A 187 11.17 -19.74 18.50
CA PHE A 187 10.17 -20.21 17.55
C PHE A 187 10.17 -21.74 17.40
N GLU A 188 11.08 -22.43 18.09
CA GLU A 188 11.05 -23.88 18.19
C GLU A 188 9.87 -24.32 19.06
N VAL A 189 8.78 -24.72 18.42
CA VAL A 189 7.68 -25.38 19.12
C VAL A 189 7.99 -26.87 19.20
N GLU A 190 8.14 -27.42 20.40
CA GLU A 190 8.21 -28.87 20.58
C GLU A 190 6.93 -29.50 20.03
N ARG A 191 7.04 -30.15 18.87
CA ARG A 191 5.91 -30.81 18.18
C ARG A 191 5.16 -31.83 19.06
N ARG A 192 5.77 -32.31 20.14
CA ARG A 192 5.11 -33.17 21.14
C ARG A 192 4.13 -32.43 22.04
N ALA A 193 4.39 -31.17 22.39
CA ALA A 193 3.54 -30.39 23.30
C ALA A 193 2.19 -30.00 22.66
N LEU A 194 2.14 -29.83 21.34
CA LEU A 194 0.92 -29.52 20.59
C LEU A 194 0.00 -30.73 20.34
N ALA A 195 0.52 -31.95 20.43
CA ALA A 195 -0.27 -33.17 20.20
C ALA A 195 -1.01 -33.65 21.46
N THR A 196 -0.74 -33.05 22.62
CA THR A 196 -1.29 -33.43 23.93
C THR A 196 -2.14 -32.34 24.60
N ALA A 197 -2.40 -31.22 23.91
CA ALA A 197 -3.30 -30.15 24.33
C ALA A 197 -4.57 -30.16 23.47
#